data_AF-A0AAV0UH57-F1
#
_entry.id   AF-A0AAV0UH57-F1
#
_cell.length_a   1.000
_cell.length_b   1.000
_cell.length_c   1.000
_cell.angle_alpha   90.00
_cell.angle_beta   90.00
_cell.angle_gamma   90.00
#
_symmetry.space_group_name_H-M   'P 1'
#
loop_
_entity.id
_entity.type
_entity.pdbx_description
1 polymer ?
#
loop_
_entity_poly.entity_id
_entity_poly.type
_entity_poly.pdbx_seq_one_letter_code
_entity_poly.pdbx_strand_id
1 'polypeptide(L)'
;MFIRTPLQCGPFIDWKDCSDPVFNLYQSSSSSLPQYRNILTHDLQVLIYSGDADSIVNFIGTECWIGGQGLKLRIKSAWHAWFGPDKQLAGYEQQYEGLTFKTVKGAGHMVHAVRPLHGLYLFECFVLGQSACTEFAYPIDSNEVDAELTVVQQQHVDRPVPLTASTRVNDESKTSSSSLEWLALSGICGLIIVLAAVAIRNAKTHGTFQRLCSNGYQAVE
;
A
#
# COMPACT_ATOMS: atom_id res chain seq x y z
N MET A 1 -0.78 12.61 -35.27
CA MET A 1 -1.57 11.48 -35.81
C MET A 1 -3.04 11.83 -35.58
N PHE A 2 -3.79 12.08 -36.65
CA PHE A 2 -5.19 12.52 -36.56
C PHE A 2 -6.09 11.29 -36.51
N ILE A 3 -6.87 11.13 -35.44
CA ILE A 3 -8.07 10.29 -35.46
C ILE A 3 -9.22 11.17 -34.95
N ARG A 4 -10.00 11.74 -35.88
CA ARG A 4 -11.31 12.32 -35.59
C ARG A 4 -12.30 11.77 -36.59
N THR A 5 -13.11 10.80 -36.16
CA THR A 5 -14.41 10.52 -36.77
C THR A 5 -15.40 11.55 -36.22
N PRO A 6 -16.12 12.30 -37.06
CA PRO A 6 -17.03 13.34 -36.59
C PRO A 6 -18.28 12.69 -35.98
N LEU A 7 -18.43 12.76 -34.66
CA LEU A 7 -19.76 12.71 -34.04
C LEU A 7 -20.47 14.02 -34.44
N GLN A 8 -21.26 13.93 -35.49
CA GLN A 8 -21.96 15.05 -36.11
C GLN A 8 -23.06 15.56 -35.17
N CYS A 9 -22.91 16.82 -34.74
CA CYS A 9 -23.95 17.88 -34.68
C CYS A 9 -23.48 19.01 -33.74
N GLY A 10 -23.00 20.13 -34.31
CA GLY A 10 -22.65 21.36 -33.56
C GLY A 10 -21.44 22.12 -34.15
N PRO A 11 -21.26 23.42 -33.81
CA PRO A 11 -20.04 24.14 -34.17
C PRO A 11 -18.81 23.43 -33.58
N PHE A 12 -17.75 23.35 -34.38
CA PHE A 12 -16.52 22.65 -34.00
C PHE A 12 -15.81 23.40 -32.87
N ILE A 13 -15.70 22.74 -31.72
CA ILE A 13 -14.95 23.22 -30.56
C ILE A 13 -13.70 22.36 -30.43
N ASP A 14 -12.54 22.98 -30.27
CA ASP A 14 -11.30 22.25 -29.99
C ASP A 14 -11.38 21.60 -28.63
N TRP A 15 -11.16 20.28 -28.60
CA TRP A 15 -11.12 19.52 -27.38
C TRP A 15 -9.95 19.97 -26.49
N LYS A 16 -10.22 20.08 -25.19
CA LYS A 16 -9.26 20.38 -24.12
C LYS A 16 -9.55 19.47 -22.92
N ASP A 17 -8.51 19.12 -22.17
CA ASP A 17 -8.64 18.28 -20.96
C ASP A 17 -9.54 18.91 -19.89
N CYS A 18 -9.42 20.23 -19.70
CA CYS A 18 -10.15 21.01 -18.69
C CYS A 18 -10.82 22.24 -19.31
N SER A 19 -11.91 22.70 -18.70
CA SER A 19 -12.67 23.90 -19.11
C SER A 19 -12.70 24.94 -18.00
N ASP A 20 -11.88 26.00 -18.14
CA ASP A 20 -11.81 27.10 -17.16
C ASP A 20 -13.16 27.80 -16.93
N PRO A 21 -14.01 28.05 -17.95
CA PRO A 21 -15.33 28.64 -17.73
C PRO A 21 -16.23 27.78 -16.83
N VAL A 22 -16.18 26.46 -17.00
CA VAL A 22 -16.94 25.52 -16.15
C VAL A 22 -16.41 25.57 -14.72
N PHE A 23 -15.08 25.54 -14.54
CA PHE A 23 -14.46 25.63 -13.21
C PHE A 23 -14.84 26.93 -12.48
N ASN A 24 -14.73 28.08 -13.15
CA ASN A 24 -15.00 29.40 -12.55
C ASN A 24 -16.47 29.63 -12.19
N LEU A 25 -17.40 28.96 -12.86
CA LEU A 25 -18.84 29.07 -12.61
C LEU A 25 -19.38 27.98 -11.66
N TYR A 26 -18.57 26.99 -11.31
CA TYR A 26 -19.00 25.86 -10.50
C TYR A 26 -19.24 26.26 -9.04
N GLN A 27 -20.38 25.84 -8.47
CA GLN A 27 -20.70 26.05 -7.06
C GLN A 27 -20.51 24.75 -6.28
N SER A 28 -19.47 24.71 -5.44
CA SER A 28 -19.13 23.53 -4.65
C SER A 28 -19.96 23.42 -3.37
N SER A 29 -20.35 22.19 -2.99
CA SER A 29 -20.77 21.87 -1.63
C SER A 29 -19.58 21.85 -0.68
N SER A 30 -19.78 22.23 0.59
CA SER A 30 -18.72 22.22 1.61
C SER A 30 -18.24 20.82 2.00
N SER A 31 -19.08 19.79 1.86
CA SER A 31 -18.73 18.42 2.21
C SER A 31 -19.61 17.39 1.49
N SER A 32 -19.02 16.23 1.19
CA SER A 32 -19.70 15.03 0.71
C SER A 32 -20.15 14.08 1.83
N LEU A 33 -19.87 14.41 3.10
CA LEU A 33 -20.20 13.55 4.25
C LEU A 33 -21.69 13.18 4.32
N PRO A 34 -22.66 14.10 4.15
CA PRO A 34 -24.08 13.75 4.22
C PRO A 34 -24.47 12.70 3.17
N GLN A 35 -23.92 12.80 1.96
CA GLN A 35 -24.19 11.87 0.87
C GLN A 35 -23.66 10.48 1.19
N TYR A 36 -22.42 10.38 1.69
CA TYR A 36 -21.84 9.10 2.07
C TYR A 36 -22.52 8.46 3.27
N ARG A 37 -23.02 9.24 4.24
CA ARG A 37 -23.86 8.69 5.32
C ARG A 37 -25.11 8.01 4.76
N ASN A 38 -25.72 8.56 3.72
CA ASN A 38 -26.88 7.95 3.06
C ASN A 38 -26.49 6.75 2.18
N ILE A 39 -25.39 6.83 1.43
CA ILE A 39 -24.92 5.70 0.60
C ILE A 39 -24.66 4.46 1.49
N LEU A 40 -24.04 4.67 2.65
CA LEU A 40 -23.68 3.60 3.58
C LEU A 40 -24.88 2.99 4.35
N THR A 41 -26.10 3.53 4.23
CA THR A 41 -27.29 2.84 4.76
C THR A 41 -27.82 1.76 3.81
N HIS A 42 -27.32 1.71 2.58
CA HIS A 42 -27.71 0.74 1.57
C HIS A 42 -26.69 -0.40 1.51
N ASP A 43 -27.12 -1.57 1.04
CA ASP A 43 -26.27 -2.75 0.88
C ASP A 43 -25.40 -2.63 -0.38
N LEU A 44 -24.44 -1.70 -0.34
CA LEU A 44 -23.52 -1.39 -1.41
C LEU A 44 -22.08 -1.68 -0.99
N GLN A 45 -21.29 -2.23 -1.89
CA GLN A 45 -19.86 -2.37 -1.71
C GLN A 45 -19.18 -1.03 -2.03
N VAL A 46 -18.59 -0.39 -1.02
CA VAL A 46 -17.90 0.90 -1.17
C VAL A 46 -16.40 0.75 -1.03
N LEU A 47 -15.66 1.19 -2.05
CA LEU A 47 -14.21 1.33 -2.03
C LEU A 47 -13.83 2.79 -2.18
N ILE A 48 -13.01 3.29 -1.26
CA ILE A 48 -12.28 4.55 -1.42
C ILE A 48 -10.81 4.19 -1.55
N TYR A 49 -10.10 4.81 -2.48
CA TYR A 49 -8.67 4.61 -2.62
C TYR A 49 -7.93 5.93 -2.90
N SER A 50 -6.66 5.97 -2.50
CA SER A 50 -5.78 7.13 -2.70
C SER A 50 -4.39 6.68 -3.13
N GLY A 51 -3.77 7.41 -4.05
CA GLY A 51 -2.32 7.32 -4.23
C GLY A 51 -1.61 7.94 -3.03
N ASP A 52 -0.65 7.23 -2.44
CA ASP A 52 0.03 7.71 -1.22
C ASP A 52 1.06 8.83 -1.47
N ALA A 53 1.37 9.12 -2.74
CA ALA A 53 2.25 10.20 -3.17
C ALA A 53 1.48 11.42 -3.72
N ASP A 54 0.14 11.44 -3.63
CA ASP A 54 -0.66 12.62 -3.97
C ASP A 54 -0.57 13.66 -2.83
N SER A 55 -0.18 14.89 -3.18
CA SER A 55 -0.12 16.02 -2.26
C SER A 55 -1.37 16.92 -2.33
N ILE A 56 -2.15 16.85 -3.42
CA ILE A 56 -3.35 17.69 -3.60
C ILE A 56 -4.52 17.12 -2.81
N VAL A 57 -4.80 15.83 -2.97
CA VAL A 57 -5.84 15.09 -2.21
C VAL A 57 -5.19 13.91 -1.50
N ASN A 58 -4.39 14.21 -0.49
CA ASN A 58 -3.56 13.21 0.18
C ASN A 58 -4.38 12.17 0.98
N PHE A 59 -3.83 10.96 1.09
CA PHE A 59 -4.50 9.83 1.75
C PHE A 59 -4.75 10.05 3.26
N ILE A 60 -3.97 10.90 3.93
CA ILE A 60 -4.15 11.22 5.35
C ILE A 60 -5.46 12.00 5.53
N GLY A 61 -5.71 12.99 4.67
CA GLY A 61 -6.98 13.74 4.65
C GLY A 61 -8.18 12.82 4.41
N THR A 62 -8.06 11.87 3.48
CA THR A 62 -9.08 10.84 3.24
C THR A 62 -9.29 9.94 4.47
N GLU A 63 -8.21 9.51 5.14
CA GLU A 63 -8.31 8.75 6.39
C GLU A 63 -9.05 9.55 7.49
N CYS A 64 -8.78 10.84 7.63
CA CYS A 64 -9.51 11.74 8.55
C CYS A 64 -10.99 11.86 8.20
N TRP A 65 -11.28 11.98 6.91
CA TRP A 65 -12.64 12.10 6.41
C TRP A 65 -13.46 10.81 6.61
N ILE A 66 -12.85 9.63 6.50
CA ILE A 66 -13.52 8.35 6.82
C ILE A 66 -13.60 8.12 8.34
N GLY A 67 -12.50 8.39 9.03
CA GLY A 67 -12.30 8.11 10.45
C GLY A 67 -12.93 9.15 11.39
N GLY A 68 -12.24 9.41 12.49
CA GLY A 68 -12.78 10.13 13.66
C GLY A 68 -13.23 11.57 13.39
N GLN A 69 -12.80 12.19 12.29
CA GLN A 69 -13.11 13.59 11.97
C GLN A 69 -14.26 13.76 10.97
N GLY A 70 -14.71 12.68 10.32
CA GLY A 70 -15.78 12.74 9.32
C GLY A 70 -16.86 11.68 9.54
N LEU A 71 -16.83 10.58 8.79
CA LEU A 71 -17.88 9.56 8.85
C LEU A 71 -17.95 8.83 10.19
N LYS A 72 -16.81 8.70 10.90
CA LYS A 72 -16.67 8.00 12.19
C LYS A 72 -17.05 6.52 12.10
N LEU A 73 -16.66 5.87 11.01
CA LEU A 73 -16.95 4.46 10.79
C LEU A 73 -16.17 3.57 11.78
N ARG A 74 -16.79 2.47 12.20
CA ARG A 74 -16.14 1.45 13.04
C ARG A 74 -15.15 0.64 12.21
N ILE A 75 -13.97 0.37 12.77
CA ILE A 75 -12.94 -0.45 12.13
C ILE A 75 -13.34 -1.93 12.26
N LYS A 76 -13.39 -2.63 11.14
CA LYS A 76 -13.62 -4.08 11.04
C LYS A 76 -12.30 -4.85 10.92
N SER A 77 -11.37 -4.34 10.11
CA SER A 77 -10.00 -4.87 10.00
C SER A 77 -9.02 -3.71 10.07
N ALA A 78 -8.08 -3.81 11.00
CA ALA A 78 -7.08 -2.76 11.22
C ALA A 78 -6.17 -2.59 10.01
N TRP A 79 -5.54 -1.41 9.93
CA TRP A 79 -4.60 -1.06 8.89
C TRP A 79 -3.51 -2.13 8.66
N HIS A 80 -3.48 -2.72 7.47
CA HIS A 80 -2.52 -3.76 7.11
C HIS A 80 -2.07 -3.64 5.64
N ALA A 81 -0.93 -4.26 5.33
CA ALA A 81 -0.40 -4.26 3.97
C ALA A 81 -1.23 -5.15 3.04
N TRP A 82 -1.39 -4.73 1.79
CA TRP A 82 -1.88 -5.60 0.72
C TRP A 82 -0.86 -5.67 -0.42
N PHE A 83 -0.86 -6.81 -1.10
CA PHE A 83 0.12 -7.15 -2.13
C PHE A 83 -0.57 -7.24 -3.48
N GLY A 84 0.14 -6.77 -4.50
CA GLY A 84 -0.29 -6.88 -5.89
C GLY A 84 -0.08 -8.30 -6.44
N PRO A 85 -0.50 -8.54 -7.69
CA PRO A 85 -0.32 -9.83 -8.36
C PRO A 85 1.17 -10.17 -8.60
N ASP A 86 2.03 -9.15 -8.63
CA ASP A 86 3.49 -9.24 -8.67
C ASP A 86 4.12 -9.63 -7.32
N LYS A 87 3.30 -9.91 -6.29
CA LYS A 87 3.72 -10.22 -4.92
C LYS A 87 4.52 -9.11 -4.25
N GLN A 88 4.45 -7.89 -4.79
CA GLN A 88 5.08 -6.71 -4.20
C GLN A 88 4.08 -5.94 -3.34
N LEU A 89 4.60 -5.18 -2.38
CA LEU A 89 3.78 -4.28 -1.56
C LEU A 89 3.12 -3.24 -2.46
N ALA A 90 1.81 -3.40 -2.67
CA ALA A 90 1.02 -2.52 -3.52
C ALA A 90 0.40 -1.38 -2.72
N GLY A 91 0.29 -1.52 -1.40
CA GLY A 91 -0.09 -0.44 -0.50
C GLY A 91 -0.61 -1.00 0.82
N TYR A 92 -1.52 -0.25 1.43
CA TYR A 92 -2.16 -0.65 2.68
C TYR A 92 -3.67 -0.51 2.61
N GLU A 93 -4.39 -1.30 3.39
CA GLU A 93 -5.84 -1.27 3.47
C GLU A 93 -6.33 -1.23 4.91
N GLN A 94 -7.51 -0.63 5.09
CA GLN A 94 -8.28 -0.69 6.33
C GLN A 94 -9.75 -0.90 5.99
N GLN A 95 -10.36 -1.88 6.64
CA GLN A 95 -11.77 -2.19 6.42
C GLN A 95 -12.58 -1.58 7.55
N TYR A 96 -13.62 -0.85 7.18
CA TYR A 96 -14.63 -0.33 8.08
C TYR A 96 -15.95 -1.07 7.87
N GLU A 97 -16.93 -0.85 8.74
CA GLU A 97 -18.30 -1.25 8.45
C GLU A 97 -18.82 -0.52 7.19
N GLY A 98 -19.18 -1.29 6.16
CA GLY A 98 -19.75 -0.78 4.90
C GLY A 98 -18.76 -0.16 3.92
N LEU A 99 -17.48 0.00 4.27
CA LEU A 99 -16.50 0.70 3.44
C LEU A 99 -15.09 0.13 3.57
N THR A 100 -14.40 -0.05 2.45
CA THR A 100 -12.96 -0.37 2.41
C THR A 100 -12.15 0.83 1.96
N PHE A 101 -11.07 1.14 2.67
CA PHE A 101 -10.12 2.17 2.28
C PHE A 101 -8.78 1.54 1.90
N LYS A 102 -8.23 1.90 0.74
CA LYS A 102 -6.92 1.42 0.26
C LYS A 102 -5.99 2.55 -0.17
N THR A 103 -4.71 2.43 0.12
CA THR A 103 -3.67 3.23 -0.55
C THR A 103 -3.00 2.44 -1.65
N VAL A 104 -2.50 3.13 -2.66
CA VAL A 104 -1.65 2.57 -3.70
C VAL A 104 -0.26 3.20 -3.60
N LYS A 105 0.74 2.36 -3.34
CA LYS A 105 2.10 2.76 -3.01
C LYS A 105 2.83 3.39 -4.18
N GLY A 106 3.37 4.59 -3.97
CA GLY A 106 4.08 5.38 -4.96
C GLY A 106 3.20 5.79 -6.14
N ALA A 107 1.88 5.88 -5.93
CA ALA A 107 0.95 6.44 -6.91
C ALA A 107 0.58 7.87 -6.52
N GLY A 108 0.44 8.76 -7.51
CA GLY A 108 -0.07 10.12 -7.31
C GLY A 108 -1.59 10.20 -7.46
N HIS A 109 -2.10 11.38 -7.83
CA HIS A 109 -3.53 11.63 -8.02
C HIS A 109 -4.17 10.69 -9.06
N MET A 110 -3.47 10.45 -10.17
CA MET A 110 -3.91 9.54 -11.24
C MET A 110 -3.35 8.13 -11.02
N VAL A 111 -3.91 7.40 -10.06
CA VAL A 111 -3.42 6.07 -9.65
C VAL A 111 -3.19 5.12 -10.83
N HIS A 112 -4.17 4.97 -11.71
CA HIS A 112 -4.10 4.04 -12.85
C HIS A 112 -3.04 4.43 -13.88
N ALA A 113 -2.71 5.72 -14.01
CA ALA A 113 -1.67 6.18 -14.92
C ALA A 113 -0.26 5.93 -14.36
N VAL A 114 -0.09 6.01 -13.03
CA VAL A 114 1.22 5.88 -12.37
C VAL A 114 1.52 4.42 -11.97
N ARG A 115 0.50 3.66 -11.59
CA ARG A 115 0.60 2.25 -11.16
C ARG A 115 -0.45 1.40 -11.89
N PRO A 116 -0.33 1.19 -13.21
CA PRO A 116 -1.34 0.51 -14.01
C PRO A 116 -1.64 -0.92 -13.55
N LEU A 117 -0.60 -1.71 -13.25
CA LEU A 117 -0.77 -3.08 -12.73
C LEU A 117 -1.56 -3.12 -11.42
N HIS A 118 -1.13 -2.35 -10.42
CA HIS A 118 -1.79 -2.32 -9.11
C HIS A 118 -3.16 -1.65 -9.16
N GLY A 119 -3.36 -0.65 -10.03
CA GLY A 119 -4.64 0.00 -10.25
C GLY A 119 -5.67 -0.90 -10.93
N LEU A 120 -5.27 -1.64 -11.96
CA LEU A 120 -6.15 -2.62 -12.62
C LEU A 120 -6.52 -3.76 -11.66
N TYR A 121 -5.54 -4.30 -10.94
CA TYR A 121 -5.78 -5.32 -9.92
C TYR A 121 -6.75 -4.83 -8.84
N LEU A 122 -6.57 -3.61 -8.33
CA LEU A 122 -7.47 -2.98 -7.37
C LEU A 122 -8.91 -2.91 -7.91
N PHE A 123 -9.08 -2.49 -9.17
CA PHE A 123 -10.38 -2.34 -9.81
C PHE A 123 -11.08 -3.69 -10.03
N GLU A 124 -10.40 -4.68 -10.61
CA GLU A 124 -10.99 -6.00 -10.85
C GLU A 124 -11.35 -6.70 -9.55
N CYS A 125 -10.48 -6.64 -8.54
CA CYS A 125 -10.75 -7.15 -7.22
C CYS A 125 -12.00 -6.54 -6.57
N PHE A 126 -12.23 -5.24 -6.79
CA PHE A 126 -13.40 -4.57 -6.28
C PHE A 126 -14.67 -5.00 -6.99
N VAL A 127 -14.66 -5.05 -8.33
CA VAL A 127 -15.85 -5.32 -9.15
C VAL A 127 -16.23 -6.80 -9.16
N LEU A 128 -15.25 -7.68 -9.27
CA LEU A 128 -15.44 -9.13 -9.45
C LEU A 128 -15.26 -9.91 -8.14
N GLY A 129 -14.80 -9.24 -7.08
CA GLY A 129 -14.58 -9.85 -5.78
C GLY A 129 -13.29 -10.67 -5.68
N GLN A 130 -13.13 -11.32 -4.54
CA GLN A 130 -11.85 -11.93 -4.13
C GLN A 130 -11.42 -13.13 -4.99
N SER A 131 -12.37 -13.88 -5.57
CA SER A 131 -12.06 -15.00 -6.46
C SER A 131 -11.36 -14.56 -7.75
N ALA A 132 -11.74 -13.39 -8.28
CA ALA A 132 -11.07 -12.82 -9.44
C ALA A 132 -9.66 -12.32 -9.09
N CYS A 133 -9.45 -11.78 -7.87
CA CYS A 133 -8.12 -11.39 -7.42
C CYS A 133 -7.13 -12.55 -7.45
N THR A 134 -7.55 -13.73 -7.03
CA THR A 134 -6.67 -14.91 -6.94
C THR A 134 -6.28 -15.45 -8.31
N GLU A 135 -7.11 -15.22 -9.32
CA GLU A 135 -6.91 -15.67 -10.70
C GLU A 135 -6.44 -14.53 -11.62
N PHE A 136 -6.12 -13.37 -11.05
CA PHE A 136 -5.77 -12.18 -11.83
C PHE A 136 -4.56 -12.45 -12.72
N ALA A 137 -4.74 -12.16 -14.01
CA ALA A 137 -3.69 -12.18 -15.01
C ALA A 137 -3.63 -10.80 -15.67
N TYR A 138 -2.47 -10.15 -15.60
CA TYR A 138 -2.28 -8.87 -16.26
C TYR A 138 -2.32 -9.08 -17.79
N PRO A 139 -3.22 -8.39 -18.52
CA PRO A 139 -3.26 -8.48 -19.96
C PRO A 139 -2.03 -7.76 -20.53
N ILE A 140 -1.07 -8.54 -21.04
CA ILE A 140 0.13 -8.01 -21.69
C ILE A 140 -0.25 -7.62 -23.12
N ASP A 141 0.00 -6.37 -23.51
CA ASP A 141 -0.17 -5.91 -24.89
C ASP A 141 1.12 -6.03 -25.72
N SER A 142 1.01 -5.90 -27.05
CA SER A 142 2.18 -6.01 -27.94
C SER A 142 3.21 -4.91 -27.69
N ASN A 143 2.78 -3.72 -27.27
CA ASN A 143 3.67 -2.59 -27.02
C ASN A 143 4.54 -2.84 -25.77
N GLU A 144 4.00 -3.52 -24.77
CA GLU A 144 4.71 -3.91 -23.55
C GLU A 144 5.73 -5.02 -23.82
N VAL A 145 5.42 -5.95 -24.72
CA VAL A 145 6.37 -6.96 -25.21
C VAL A 145 7.50 -6.27 -25.98
N ASP A 146 7.16 -5.34 -26.88
CA ASP A 146 8.14 -4.60 -27.69
C ASP A 146 9.01 -3.66 -26.84
N ALA A 147 8.50 -3.18 -25.70
CA ALA A 147 9.23 -2.36 -24.75
C ALA A 147 10.19 -3.17 -23.85
N GLU A 148 10.28 -4.50 -24.02
CA GLU A 148 11.06 -5.43 -23.18
C GLU A 148 10.80 -5.26 -21.67
N LEU A 149 9.62 -4.74 -21.30
CA LEU A 149 9.28 -4.45 -19.91
C LEU A 149 8.86 -5.70 -19.14
N THR A 150 8.79 -6.85 -19.82
CA THR A 150 8.47 -8.13 -19.22
C THR A 150 9.66 -8.64 -18.40
N VAL A 151 9.55 -8.58 -17.08
CA VAL A 151 10.26 -9.51 -16.20
C VAL A 151 9.61 -10.88 -16.43
N VAL A 152 10.08 -11.60 -17.44
CA VAL A 152 9.77 -13.02 -17.59
C VAL A 152 10.37 -13.69 -16.37
N GLN A 153 9.54 -13.99 -15.38
CA GLN A 153 9.94 -14.89 -14.32
C GLN A 153 10.04 -16.28 -14.96
N GLN A 154 11.23 -16.61 -15.48
CA GLN A 154 11.56 -17.96 -15.90
C GLN A 154 11.31 -18.89 -14.71
N GLN A 155 10.18 -19.59 -14.71
CA GLN A 155 10.08 -20.88 -14.05
C GLN A 155 10.97 -21.84 -14.84
N HIS A 156 12.27 -21.83 -14.55
CA HIS A 156 13.12 -22.93 -14.96
C HIS A 156 12.80 -24.12 -14.05
N VAL A 157 12.23 -25.13 -14.68
CA VAL A 157 12.03 -26.46 -14.12
C VAL A 157 13.41 -27.12 -14.01
N ASP A 158 14.07 -26.98 -12.85
CA ASP A 158 15.26 -27.78 -12.56
C ASP A 158 14.88 -29.13 -11.94
N ARG A 159 15.07 -30.19 -12.74
CA ARG A 159 15.18 -31.56 -12.24
C ARG A 159 16.44 -31.69 -11.36
N PRO A 160 16.42 -32.59 -10.35
CA PRO A 160 17.53 -32.71 -9.40
C PRO A 160 18.73 -33.43 -10.02
N VAL A 161 19.91 -32.84 -9.86
CA VAL A 161 21.23 -33.46 -10.15
C VAL A 161 21.98 -33.63 -8.81
N PRO A 162 22.72 -34.74 -8.59
CA PRO A 162 22.97 -35.27 -7.25
C PRO A 162 23.99 -34.50 -6.42
N LEU A 163 23.77 -34.54 -5.11
CA LEU A 163 24.66 -34.05 -4.04
C LEU A 163 25.98 -34.82 -4.04
N THR A 164 27.09 -34.14 -4.32
CA THR A 164 28.43 -34.60 -3.94
C THR A 164 28.86 -33.91 -2.64
N ALA A 165 29.05 -34.73 -1.61
CA ALA A 165 29.52 -34.35 -0.29
C ALA A 165 30.95 -33.79 -0.35
N SER A 166 31.19 -32.68 0.35
CA SER A 166 32.53 -32.26 0.76
C SER A 166 32.53 -32.09 2.28
N THR A 167 33.04 -33.10 2.96
CA THR A 167 33.48 -33.08 4.36
C THR A 167 34.38 -31.87 4.62
N ARG A 168 34.07 -31.09 5.65
CA ARG A 168 35.06 -30.28 6.38
C ARG A 168 35.11 -30.74 7.83
N VAL A 169 36.35 -30.93 8.24
CA VAL A 169 36.84 -31.47 9.50
C VAL A 169 36.48 -30.51 10.66
N ASN A 170 35.96 -31.09 11.74
CA ASN A 170 35.87 -30.44 13.05
C ASN A 170 37.29 -30.31 13.63
N ASP A 171 37.67 -29.11 14.06
CA ASP A 171 38.82 -28.94 14.95
C ASP A 171 38.33 -28.33 16.27
N GLU A 172 38.15 -29.21 17.25
CA GLU A 172 37.95 -28.87 18.66
C GLU A 172 39.30 -28.57 19.28
N SER A 173 39.64 -27.28 19.39
CA SER A 173 40.71 -26.83 20.26
C SER A 173 40.15 -26.56 21.66
N LYS A 174 40.36 -27.52 22.56
CA LYS A 174 40.28 -27.32 24.02
C LYS A 174 41.61 -26.74 24.51
N THR A 175 41.57 -25.57 25.12
CA THR A 175 42.62 -25.15 26.06
C THR A 175 42.00 -24.67 27.38
N SER A 176 42.46 -25.34 28.42
CA SER A 176 42.15 -25.21 29.85
C SER A 176 42.73 -23.94 30.46
N SER A 177 42.01 -23.38 31.44
CA SER A 177 42.40 -22.63 32.67
C SER A 177 43.61 -21.67 32.60
N SER A 178 43.61 -20.46 33.15
CA SER A 178 43.07 -19.96 34.42
C SER A 178 43.34 -18.44 34.51
N SER A 179 42.79 -17.80 35.55
CA SER A 179 43.20 -16.52 36.13
C SER A 179 42.97 -15.23 35.32
N LEU A 180 41.72 -14.78 35.21
CA LEU A 180 41.36 -13.34 35.19
C LEU A 180 39.95 -13.14 35.77
N GLU A 181 39.72 -13.60 37.00
CA GLU A 181 38.62 -13.05 37.80
C GLU A 181 39.06 -11.67 38.31
N TRP A 182 38.16 -10.68 38.26
CA TRP A 182 38.25 -9.29 38.76
C TRP A 182 38.40 -8.12 37.77
N LEU A 183 38.22 -8.30 36.45
CA LEU A 183 38.04 -7.14 35.53
C LEU A 183 36.90 -7.29 34.50
N ALA A 184 36.01 -8.26 34.66
CA ALA A 184 34.88 -8.48 33.74
C ALA A 184 33.54 -7.88 34.22
N LEU A 185 33.49 -7.18 35.35
CA LEU A 185 32.25 -6.60 35.88
C LEU A 185 31.98 -5.15 35.42
N SER A 186 33.00 -4.41 35.01
CA SER A 186 32.84 -3.02 34.52
C SER A 186 32.44 -2.96 33.04
N GLY A 187 33.00 -3.84 32.21
CA GLY A 187 32.70 -3.89 30.77
C GLY A 187 31.29 -4.38 30.45
N ILE A 188 30.80 -5.37 31.19
CA ILE A 188 29.44 -5.94 31.00
C ILE A 188 28.38 -4.91 31.42
N CYS A 189 28.60 -4.18 32.51
CA CYS A 189 27.67 -3.13 32.95
C CYS A 189 27.61 -1.97 31.95
N GLY A 190 28.77 -1.55 31.41
CA GLY A 190 28.85 -0.55 30.34
C GLY A 190 28.09 -0.98 29.08
N LEU A 191 28.24 -2.23 28.65
CA LEU A 191 27.52 -2.76 27.48
C LEU A 191 26.00 -2.80 27.71
N ILE A 192 25.54 -3.22 28.88
CA ILE A 192 24.12 -3.26 29.22
C ILE A 192 23.52 -1.85 29.23
N ILE A 193 24.22 -0.86 29.79
CA ILE A 193 23.77 0.53 29.80
C ILE A 193 23.69 1.09 28.39
N VAL A 194 24.67 0.79 27.52
CA VAL A 194 24.66 1.22 26.12
C VAL A 194 23.52 0.56 25.36
N LEU A 195 23.30 -0.75 25.52
CA LEU A 195 22.19 -1.46 24.88
C LEU A 195 20.83 -0.95 25.36
N ALA A 196 20.68 -0.68 26.66
CA ALA A 196 19.48 -0.06 27.21
C ALA A 196 19.27 1.35 26.68
N ALA A 197 20.34 2.16 26.59
CA ALA A 197 20.26 3.52 26.04
C ALA A 197 19.91 3.51 24.53
N VAL A 198 20.45 2.56 23.76
CA VAL A 198 20.10 2.35 22.34
C VAL A 198 18.67 1.85 22.20
N ALA A 199 18.22 0.93 23.05
CA ALA A 199 16.85 0.44 23.06
C ALA A 199 15.85 1.54 23.46
N ILE A 200 16.18 2.37 24.46
CA ILE A 200 15.36 3.53 24.87
C ILE A 200 15.38 4.62 23.80
N ARG A 201 16.53 4.87 23.16
CA ARG A 201 16.61 5.80 22.02
C ARG A 201 15.77 5.29 20.87
N ASN A 202 15.90 4.03 20.47
CA ASN A 202 15.08 3.40 19.45
C ASN A 202 13.59 3.43 19.84
N ALA A 203 13.22 3.14 21.08
CA ALA A 203 11.83 3.24 21.54
C ALA A 203 11.31 4.68 21.55
N LYS A 204 12.16 5.69 21.81
CA LYS A 204 11.79 7.11 21.73
C LYS A 204 11.76 7.66 20.31
N THR A 205 12.61 7.17 19.39
CA THR A 205 12.58 7.54 17.96
C THR A 205 11.50 6.78 17.20
N HIS A 206 11.15 5.57 17.65
CA HIS A 206 9.87 4.93 17.39
C HIS A 206 8.78 5.54 18.30
N GLY A 207 8.70 6.87 18.34
CA GLY A 207 7.43 7.48 18.65
C GLY A 207 6.42 6.86 17.70
N THR A 208 5.53 6.02 18.24
CA THR A 208 4.47 5.35 17.49
C THR A 208 3.90 6.39 16.56
N PHE A 209 4.03 6.20 15.24
CA PHE A 209 3.38 7.05 14.25
C PHE A 209 1.88 6.82 14.45
N GLN A 210 1.33 7.52 15.44
CA GLN A 210 -0.06 7.40 15.81
C GLN A 210 -0.78 8.09 14.68
N ARG A 211 -1.44 7.29 13.84
CA ARG A 211 -2.24 7.81 12.74
C ARG A 211 -3.19 8.83 13.32
N LEU A 212 -2.98 10.10 12.95
CA LEU A 212 -3.65 11.28 13.52
C LEU A 212 -5.18 11.16 13.48
N CYS A 213 -5.69 10.29 12.61
CA CYS A 213 -7.09 10.15 12.27
C CYS A 213 -7.65 8.72 12.37
N SER A 214 -6.82 7.74 12.77
CA SER A 214 -7.23 6.32 12.90
C SER A 214 -8.02 6.03 14.18
N ASN A 215 -8.40 7.04 14.96
CA ASN A 215 -9.31 6.88 16.10
C ASN A 215 -10.75 6.62 15.61
N GLY A 216 -10.96 5.49 14.92
CA GLY A 216 -12.23 4.79 15.01
C GLY A 216 -12.35 4.20 16.41
N TYR A 217 -13.57 4.01 16.91
CA TYR A 217 -13.78 3.25 18.13
C TYR A 217 -13.06 1.91 17.99
N GLN A 218 -11.98 1.72 18.76
CA GLN A 218 -11.31 0.44 18.84
C GLN A 218 -12.35 -0.58 19.29
N ALA A 219 -12.38 -1.75 18.64
CA ALA A 219 -13.19 -2.85 19.11
C ALA A 219 -12.80 -3.11 20.57
N VAL A 220 -13.75 -2.91 21.48
CA VAL A 220 -13.70 -3.54 22.80
C VAL A 220 -14.12 -4.98 22.53
N GLU A 221 -13.19 -5.92 22.63
CA GLU A 221 -13.54 -7.32 22.86
C GLU A 221 -14.26 -7.47 24.21
#